data_AF-A0A5J4Q705-F1
#
_entry.id   AF-A0A5J4Q705-F1
#
_cell.length_a   1.000
_cell.length_b   1.000
_cell.length_c   1.000
_cell.angle_alpha   90.00
_cell.angle_beta   90.00
_cell.angle_gamma   90.00
#
_symmetry.space_group_name_H-M   'P 1'
#
loop_
_entity.id
_entity.type
_entity.pdbx_description
1 polymer ?
#
loop_
_entity_poly.entity_id
_entity_poly.type
_entity_poly.pdbx_seq_one_letter_code
_entity_poly.pdbx_strand_id
1 'polypeptide(L)'
;FMKYILFGVFTFVLGIAFVGCGEDYDDDINSLKTEDAALQKAIDELKIQVAALEKAGGGTGTDYASIIATINGQIEKLQDAVEKLQDASTDPEAVNAIAKALETNDAFKAAIAAEIGKIAPGLITLQVKGLITGIELIKISNDATFGVDFYQIPSENTHKFGGTLPGAIAFNVDEVAEDAVASVVVRVTPANAELTVADLAVVNSKGEEAAYVKIKEVKKYNGSPITTTRATTATGLYEVVFGLSKDVDGTKLEEIAETTGGAYTAFALTAAKDEVRNVLTGFDITFKVQTAAAELIYDSNGETLIFTVAGKDVNDLKSGLVGFDKVWLNSTGGTATNGITDTDNASKGGINNDGDRSASPNLPVQFDKPFEIVLDKKLDNAYAYYVDINIADEASPAVKDAYKKISGLKVYRIGETASITIPSAEALKEQKIVFKVSAVNYDGTLVDPDGKTFQVIIDTAAPGTTLDFVSNITSAADAAGFSTTEVAVPFLTSANYNTISSYDLSIPVEGTTIEFSEDIVWASGFTSTQIKITEPTPSNVSKILFKGILPKNLKEDVPYTGTLTLRGANQLALAIY
;
A
#
# COMPACT_ATOMS: atom_id res chain seq x y z
N PHE A 1 14.23 36.08 -30.31
CA PHE A 1 15.37 35.54 -31.09
C PHE A 1 16.44 34.96 -30.17
N MET A 2 17.08 35.74 -29.29
CA MET A 2 18.08 35.28 -28.31
C MET A 2 17.59 34.08 -27.45
N LYS A 3 16.36 34.15 -26.92
CA LYS A 3 15.74 33.05 -26.15
C LYS A 3 15.64 31.73 -26.93
N TYR A 4 15.47 31.78 -28.26
CA TYR A 4 15.37 30.57 -29.10
C TYR A 4 16.75 29.97 -29.41
N ILE A 5 17.81 30.80 -29.50
CA ILE A 5 19.19 30.33 -29.65
C ILE A 5 19.67 29.66 -28.35
N LEU A 6 19.41 30.29 -27.20
CA LEU A 6 19.70 29.69 -25.89
C LEU A 6 18.89 28.41 -25.66
N PHE A 7 17.62 28.37 -26.07
CA PHE A 7 16.78 27.17 -25.98
C PHE A 7 17.31 26.04 -26.87
N GLY A 8 17.80 26.36 -28.08
CA GLY A 8 18.48 25.42 -28.97
C GLY A 8 19.70 24.76 -28.31
N VAL A 9 20.58 25.58 -27.72
CA VAL A 9 21.81 25.11 -27.05
C VAL A 9 21.46 24.19 -25.89
N PHE A 10 20.39 24.55 -25.17
CA PHE A 10 19.90 23.82 -24.01
C PHE A 10 19.24 22.48 -24.39
N THR A 11 18.39 22.43 -25.43
CA THR A 11 17.83 21.16 -25.94
C THR A 11 18.90 20.22 -26.47
N PHE A 12 19.97 20.78 -27.00
CA PHE A 12 21.07 20.03 -27.56
C PHE A 12 21.95 19.37 -26.48
N VAL A 13 22.38 20.12 -25.46
CA VAL A 13 23.20 19.61 -24.33
C VAL A 13 22.48 18.52 -23.53
N LEU A 14 21.15 18.57 -23.41
CA LEU A 14 20.35 17.59 -22.66
C LEU A 14 19.89 16.39 -23.51
N GLY A 15 19.87 16.50 -24.84
CA GLY A 15 19.55 15.39 -25.75
C GLY A 15 20.60 14.27 -25.79
N ILE A 16 21.80 14.53 -25.26
CA ILE A 16 22.91 13.56 -25.19
C ILE A 16 22.71 12.55 -24.03
N ALA A 17 21.65 12.69 -23.22
CA ALA A 17 21.45 11.93 -21.98
C ALA A 17 20.75 10.56 -22.13
N PHE A 18 20.74 9.93 -23.31
CA PHE A 18 20.22 8.56 -23.46
C PHE A 18 21.18 7.68 -24.26
N VAL A 19 22.32 7.35 -23.67
CA VAL A 19 23.10 6.16 -24.05
C VAL A 19 23.71 5.55 -22.78
N GLY A 20 23.30 4.31 -22.47
CA GLY A 20 23.73 3.51 -21.32
C GLY A 20 22.52 3.06 -20.48
N CYS A 21 22.22 1.78 -20.26
CA CYS A 21 23.09 0.61 -20.18
C CYS A 21 22.32 -0.65 -20.61
N GLY A 22 22.99 -1.60 -21.25
CA GLY A 22 22.46 -2.93 -21.53
C GLY A 22 23.60 -3.88 -21.91
N GLU A 23 23.82 -4.87 -21.05
CA GLU A 23 24.84 -5.91 -21.10
C GLU A 23 24.98 -6.62 -22.46
N ASP A 24 26.15 -6.57 -23.10
CA ASP A 24 27.01 -7.70 -23.45
C ASP A 24 28.41 -7.16 -23.80
N TYR A 25 29.48 -7.94 -23.59
CA TYR A 25 30.86 -7.42 -23.71
C TYR A 25 31.56 -7.73 -25.05
N ASP A 26 30.85 -8.31 -26.04
CA ASP A 26 31.46 -8.78 -27.29
C ASP A 26 30.91 -8.07 -28.55
N ASP A 27 29.72 -7.45 -28.51
CA ASP A 27 29.18 -6.60 -29.59
C ASP A 27 29.66 -5.12 -29.51
N ASP A 28 30.43 -4.79 -28.47
CA ASP A 28 30.77 -3.43 -28.00
C ASP A 28 31.57 -2.55 -28.97
N ILE A 29 32.46 -3.11 -29.78
CA ILE A 29 33.38 -2.28 -30.60
C ILE A 29 32.64 -1.58 -31.75
N ASN A 30 31.56 -2.17 -32.26
CA ASN A 30 30.76 -1.57 -33.34
C ASN A 30 29.67 -0.64 -32.80
N SER A 31 29.13 -0.88 -31.60
CA SER A 31 28.25 0.07 -30.92
C SER A 31 29.03 1.32 -30.51
N LEU A 32 30.22 1.18 -29.91
CA LEU A 32 31.13 2.29 -29.57
C LEU A 32 31.52 3.16 -30.79
N LYS A 33 31.75 2.56 -31.97
CA LYS A 33 32.02 3.31 -33.22
C LYS A 33 30.78 4.03 -33.77
N THR A 34 29.59 3.46 -33.57
CA THR A 34 28.32 4.10 -33.96
C THR A 34 27.96 5.24 -32.99
N GLU A 35 28.31 5.07 -31.72
CA GLU A 35 28.18 6.08 -30.65
C GLU A 35 29.21 7.22 -30.81
N ASP A 36 30.44 6.93 -31.25
CA ASP A 36 31.43 7.95 -31.62
C ASP A 36 30.91 8.88 -32.73
N ALA A 37 30.29 8.32 -33.78
CA ALA A 37 29.67 9.10 -34.83
C ALA A 37 28.52 9.99 -34.32
N ALA A 38 27.76 9.53 -33.32
CA ALA A 38 26.69 10.31 -32.70
C ALA A 38 27.24 11.44 -31.81
N LEU A 39 28.30 11.16 -31.05
CA LEU A 39 28.97 12.13 -30.18
C LEU A 39 29.73 13.20 -30.98
N GLN A 40 30.38 12.82 -32.08
CA GLN A 40 31.03 13.75 -33.00
C GLN A 40 30.02 14.67 -33.70
N LYS A 41 28.89 14.11 -34.18
CA LYS A 41 27.79 14.91 -34.73
C LYS A 41 27.25 15.89 -33.69
N ALA A 42 27.17 15.46 -32.44
CA ALA A 42 26.73 16.29 -31.33
C ALA A 42 27.68 17.48 -31.05
N ILE A 43 28.99 17.23 -31.06
CA ILE A 43 30.01 18.27 -30.93
C ILE A 43 29.91 19.30 -32.07
N ASP A 44 29.68 18.85 -33.30
CA ASP A 44 29.55 19.74 -34.45
C ASP A 44 28.29 20.62 -34.36
N GLU A 45 27.17 20.06 -33.88
CA GLU A 45 25.94 20.80 -33.61
C GLU A 45 26.12 21.82 -32.46
N LEU A 46 26.92 21.52 -31.42
CA LEU A 46 27.30 22.51 -30.37
C LEU A 46 28.07 23.69 -30.94
N LYS A 47 29.08 23.42 -31.77
CA LYS A 47 29.91 24.48 -32.38
C LYS A 47 29.08 25.45 -33.23
N ILE A 48 28.12 24.92 -33.99
CA ILE A 48 27.19 25.74 -34.78
C ILE A 48 26.40 26.72 -33.89
N GLN A 49 25.98 26.25 -32.72
CA GLN A 49 25.17 27.05 -31.82
C GLN A 49 26.00 28.05 -31.00
N VAL A 50 27.25 27.71 -30.65
CA VAL A 50 28.22 28.66 -30.09
C VAL A 50 28.52 29.78 -31.09
N ALA A 51 28.73 29.46 -32.38
CA ALA A 51 28.92 30.47 -33.42
C ALA A 51 27.69 31.38 -33.60
N ALA A 52 26.49 30.84 -33.41
CA ALA A 52 25.25 31.63 -33.40
C ALA A 52 25.17 32.57 -32.17
N LEU A 53 25.63 32.12 -31.00
CA LEU A 53 25.74 32.92 -29.78
C LEU A 53 26.78 34.05 -29.92
N GLU A 54 27.97 33.76 -30.46
CA GLU A 54 29.02 34.73 -30.78
C GLU A 54 28.49 35.85 -31.68
N LYS A 55 27.75 35.48 -32.72
CA LYS A 55 27.16 36.42 -33.67
C LYS A 55 26.04 37.27 -33.04
N ALA A 56 25.31 36.73 -32.07
CA ALA A 56 24.28 37.47 -31.34
C ALA A 56 24.87 38.45 -30.31
N GLY A 57 26.08 38.18 -29.80
CA GLY A 57 26.78 38.99 -28.82
C GLY A 57 27.36 40.31 -29.30
N GLY A 58 27.70 40.40 -30.59
CA GLY A 58 28.32 41.60 -31.18
C GLY A 58 27.43 42.85 -31.27
N GLY A 59 26.13 42.75 -30.93
CA GLY A 59 25.16 43.84 -31.14
C GLY A 59 24.60 44.51 -29.87
N THR A 60 24.75 43.92 -28.68
CA THR A 60 23.99 44.35 -27.47
C THR A 60 24.85 44.83 -26.29
N GLY A 61 26.17 44.97 -26.46
CA GLY A 61 27.06 45.48 -25.40
C GLY A 61 27.20 44.58 -24.16
N THR A 62 26.78 43.31 -24.27
CA THR A 62 26.93 42.28 -23.22
C THR A 62 28.08 41.37 -23.62
N ASP A 63 29.11 41.26 -22.79
CA ASP A 63 30.30 40.47 -23.10
C ASP A 63 30.06 38.98 -22.77
N TYR A 64 29.64 38.22 -23.78
CA TYR A 64 29.43 36.77 -23.66
C TYR A 64 30.73 35.96 -23.75
N ALA A 65 31.90 36.63 -23.85
CA ALA A 65 33.19 35.99 -24.07
C ALA A 65 33.55 34.97 -22.98
N SER A 66 33.19 35.20 -21.72
CA SER A 66 33.47 34.26 -20.62
C SER A 66 32.64 32.97 -20.71
N ILE A 67 31.40 33.07 -21.18
CA ILE A 67 30.48 31.94 -21.35
C ILE A 67 30.89 31.11 -22.56
N ILE A 68 31.18 31.79 -23.68
CA ILE A 68 31.70 31.17 -24.90
C ILE A 68 33.03 30.45 -24.62
N ALA A 69 33.94 31.06 -23.85
CA ALA A 69 35.20 30.44 -23.44
C ALA A 69 34.99 29.18 -22.58
N THR A 70 34.01 29.21 -21.67
CA THR A 70 33.68 28.05 -20.82
C THR A 70 33.09 26.90 -21.63
N ILE A 71 32.16 27.19 -22.55
CA ILE A 71 31.56 26.19 -23.44
C ILE A 71 32.62 25.60 -24.39
N ASN A 72 33.47 26.44 -24.97
CA ASN A 72 34.55 25.99 -25.85
C ASN A 72 35.56 25.09 -25.13
N GLY A 73 35.96 25.42 -23.89
CA GLY A 73 36.86 24.56 -23.11
C GLY A 73 36.26 23.21 -22.72
N GLN A 74 34.93 23.05 -22.75
CA GLN A 74 34.25 21.78 -22.52
C GLN A 74 34.07 20.99 -23.83
N ILE A 75 33.77 21.68 -24.94
CA ILE A 75 33.78 21.10 -26.28
C ILE A 75 35.15 20.47 -26.56
N GLU A 76 36.25 21.15 -26.23
CA GLU A 76 37.61 20.62 -26.36
C GLU A 76 37.82 19.33 -25.56
N LYS A 77 37.34 19.27 -24.31
CA LYS A 77 37.44 18.04 -23.49
C LYS A 77 36.64 16.87 -24.06
N LEU A 78 35.46 17.14 -24.65
CA LEU A 78 34.64 16.12 -25.31
C LEU A 78 35.28 15.65 -26.62
N GLN A 79 35.90 16.56 -27.37
CA GLN A 79 36.68 16.21 -28.55
C GLN A 79 37.89 15.34 -28.20
N ASP A 80 38.63 15.68 -27.15
CA ASP A 80 39.76 14.86 -26.66
C ASP A 80 39.31 13.46 -26.21
N ALA A 81 38.10 13.32 -25.67
CA ALA A 81 37.53 12.03 -25.28
C ALA A 81 37.12 11.19 -26.50
N VAL A 82 36.52 11.83 -27.51
CA VAL A 82 36.19 11.23 -28.82
C VAL A 82 37.44 10.77 -29.57
N GLU A 83 38.49 11.60 -29.61
CA GLU A 83 39.75 11.24 -30.26
C GLU A 83 40.42 10.03 -29.58
N LYS A 84 40.32 9.95 -28.24
CA LYS A 84 40.77 8.76 -27.48
C LYS A 84 39.92 7.51 -27.71
N LEU A 85 38.63 7.66 -28.04
CA LEU A 85 37.76 6.54 -28.43
C LEU A 85 38.14 5.99 -29.81
N GLN A 86 38.55 6.85 -30.74
CA GLN A 86 38.98 6.46 -32.09
C GLN A 86 40.30 5.66 -32.09
N ASP A 87 41.18 5.95 -31.13
CA ASP A 87 42.48 5.30 -30.95
C ASP A 87 42.46 4.09 -29.99
N ALA A 88 41.31 3.75 -29.38
CA ALA A 88 41.20 2.69 -28.37
C ALA A 88 41.34 1.28 -28.97
N SER A 89 42.58 0.80 -29.08
CA SER A 89 42.89 -0.63 -29.23
C SER A 89 42.92 -1.30 -27.84
N THR A 90 41.78 -1.84 -27.40
CA THR A 90 41.65 -2.89 -26.35
C THR A 90 42.27 -2.62 -24.96
N ASP A 91 42.29 -1.37 -24.47
CA ASP A 91 42.74 -1.04 -23.09
C ASP A 91 41.56 -0.66 -22.16
N PRO A 92 41.23 -1.48 -21.14
CA PRO A 92 40.18 -1.21 -20.16
C PRO A 92 40.37 0.07 -19.35
N GLU A 93 41.61 0.54 -19.16
CA GLU A 93 41.88 1.77 -18.39
C GLU A 93 41.49 3.03 -19.19
N ALA A 94 41.61 2.99 -20.51
CA ALA A 94 41.16 4.06 -21.40
C ALA A 94 39.62 4.17 -21.41
N VAL A 95 38.92 3.03 -21.49
CA VAL A 95 37.44 2.97 -21.43
C VAL A 95 36.91 3.52 -20.10
N ASN A 96 37.55 3.18 -18.98
CA ASN A 96 37.14 3.65 -17.66
C ASN A 96 37.41 5.16 -17.47
N ALA A 97 38.49 5.70 -18.05
CA ALA A 97 38.75 7.15 -18.08
C ALA A 97 37.71 7.91 -18.90
N ILE A 98 37.19 7.30 -19.97
CA ILE A 98 36.15 7.86 -20.83
C ILE A 98 34.78 7.83 -20.13
N ALA A 99 34.43 6.72 -19.46
CA ALA A 99 33.24 6.63 -18.62
C ALA A 99 33.23 7.69 -17.51
N LYS A 100 34.39 7.93 -16.87
CA LYS A 100 34.55 8.99 -15.86
C LYS A 100 34.43 10.41 -16.44
N ALA A 101 34.89 10.63 -17.67
CA ALA A 101 34.70 11.90 -18.37
C ALA A 101 33.22 12.14 -18.74
N LEU A 102 32.49 11.08 -19.11
CA LEU A 102 31.05 11.12 -19.38
C LEU A 102 30.21 11.29 -18.09
N GLU A 103 30.63 10.72 -16.94
CA GLU A 103 30.01 10.96 -15.63
C GLU A 103 30.08 12.44 -15.19
N THR A 104 31.10 13.19 -15.64
CA THR A 104 31.19 14.63 -15.32
C THR A 104 30.21 15.52 -16.10
N ASN A 105 29.36 14.93 -16.96
CA ASN A 105 28.34 15.65 -17.72
C ASN A 105 27.28 16.31 -16.81
N ASP A 106 26.99 15.77 -15.63
CA ASP A 106 26.04 16.42 -14.71
C ASP A 106 26.62 17.71 -14.10
N ALA A 107 27.94 17.79 -13.89
CA ALA A 107 28.61 19.03 -13.51
C ALA A 107 28.65 20.05 -14.66
N PHE A 108 28.76 19.58 -15.91
CA PHE A 108 28.67 20.40 -17.11
C PHE A 108 27.27 20.98 -17.34
N LYS A 109 26.22 20.13 -17.24
CA LYS A 109 24.81 20.54 -17.25
C LYS A 109 24.50 21.52 -16.13
N ALA A 110 24.99 21.27 -14.91
CA ALA A 110 24.80 22.17 -13.78
C ALA A 110 25.50 23.53 -13.98
N ALA A 111 26.70 23.54 -14.56
CA ALA A 111 27.43 24.77 -14.85
C ALA A 111 26.77 25.61 -15.97
N ILE A 112 26.33 24.96 -17.06
CA ILE A 112 25.58 25.63 -18.13
C ILE A 112 24.23 26.12 -17.62
N ALA A 113 23.50 25.30 -16.85
CA ALA A 113 22.25 25.69 -16.23
C ALA A 113 22.46 26.92 -15.34
N ALA A 114 23.42 26.90 -14.40
CA ALA A 114 23.71 28.00 -13.49
C ALA A 114 24.03 29.33 -14.21
N GLU A 115 24.77 29.30 -15.32
CA GLU A 115 25.06 30.50 -16.12
C GLU A 115 23.85 30.96 -16.95
N ILE A 116 23.03 30.04 -17.48
CA ILE A 116 21.76 30.38 -18.16
C ILE A 116 20.79 31.06 -17.18
N GLY A 117 20.74 30.67 -15.91
CA GLY A 117 19.88 31.34 -14.91
C GLY A 117 20.33 32.72 -14.50
N LYS A 118 21.60 33.07 -14.70
CA LYS A 118 22.05 34.46 -14.55
C LYS A 118 21.51 35.36 -15.67
N ILE A 119 21.14 34.79 -16.81
CA ILE A 119 20.69 35.51 -18.01
C ILE A 119 19.16 35.43 -18.19
N ALA A 120 18.55 34.29 -17.86
CA ALA A 120 17.13 34.00 -17.97
C ALA A 120 16.66 33.12 -16.79
N PRO A 121 16.47 33.70 -15.59
CA PRO A 121 16.22 32.95 -14.35
C PRO A 121 14.98 32.05 -14.41
N GLY A 122 13.99 32.40 -15.22
CA GLY A 122 12.80 31.57 -15.44
C GLY A 122 13.04 30.28 -16.22
N LEU A 123 14.14 30.11 -16.98
CA LEU A 123 14.35 28.91 -17.80
C LEU A 123 14.96 27.73 -17.00
N ILE A 124 15.66 28.00 -15.89
CA ILE A 124 16.23 26.96 -15.02
C ILE A 124 15.14 26.22 -14.23
N THR A 125 14.16 26.95 -13.67
CA THR A 125 13.12 26.37 -12.82
C THR A 125 12.25 25.37 -13.57
N LEU A 126 12.18 25.49 -14.90
CA LEU A 126 11.45 24.59 -15.79
C LEU A 126 12.06 23.19 -15.94
N GLN A 127 13.37 23.02 -15.93
CA GLN A 127 13.97 21.72 -16.32
C GLN A 127 14.58 20.91 -15.16
N VAL A 128 14.84 21.51 -14.00
CA VAL A 128 15.37 20.77 -12.84
C VAL A 128 14.30 19.91 -12.16
N LYS A 129 13.00 20.22 -12.33
CA LYS A 129 11.87 19.47 -11.71
C LYS A 129 11.29 18.30 -12.53
N GLY A 130 11.75 18.06 -13.77
CA GLY A 130 11.01 17.20 -14.70
C GLY A 130 9.70 17.87 -15.09
N LEU A 131 9.65 18.50 -16.26
CA LEU A 131 8.54 19.36 -16.64
C LEU A 131 7.22 18.57 -16.75
N ILE A 132 6.22 18.87 -15.93
CA ILE A 132 4.86 18.35 -16.15
C ILE A 132 4.30 19.02 -17.42
N THR A 133 4.17 18.26 -18.50
CA THR A 133 3.59 18.68 -19.78
C THR A 133 2.12 18.28 -19.93
N GLY A 134 1.64 17.38 -19.09
CA GLY A 134 0.25 16.92 -19.09
C GLY A 134 -0.15 16.41 -17.71
N ILE A 135 -1.40 16.67 -17.34
CA ILE A 135 -2.05 16.08 -16.18
C ILE A 135 -3.44 15.61 -16.59
N GLU A 136 -3.79 14.38 -16.24
CA GLU A 136 -5.04 13.74 -16.64
C GLU A 136 -5.70 13.07 -15.44
N LEU A 137 -7.02 13.19 -15.31
CA LEU A 137 -7.78 12.46 -14.31
C LEU A 137 -7.99 11.01 -14.75
N ILE A 138 -7.66 10.06 -13.88
CA ILE A 138 -7.80 8.64 -14.17
C ILE A 138 -9.11 8.12 -13.58
N LYS A 139 -10.05 7.78 -14.46
CA LYS A 139 -11.34 7.22 -14.07
C LYS A 139 -11.17 5.81 -13.51
N ILE A 140 -11.71 5.60 -12.32
CA ILE A 140 -11.85 4.28 -11.68
C ILE A 140 -13.29 3.75 -11.85
N SER A 141 -14.24 4.62 -12.22
CA SER A 141 -15.65 4.32 -12.52
C SER A 141 -16.07 4.84 -13.91
N ASN A 142 -17.22 4.39 -14.42
CA ASN A 142 -17.76 4.78 -15.74
C ASN A 142 -18.49 6.14 -15.75
N ASP A 143 -18.35 6.96 -14.70
CA ASP A 143 -19.10 8.21 -14.56
C ASP A 143 -18.61 9.29 -15.53
N ALA A 144 -19.53 10.16 -15.94
CA ALA A 144 -19.23 11.27 -16.85
C ALA A 144 -18.28 12.29 -16.19
N THR A 145 -18.49 12.57 -14.89
CA THR A 145 -17.71 13.47 -14.04
C THR A 145 -17.04 12.72 -12.88
N PHE A 146 -16.04 13.36 -12.27
CA PHE A 146 -15.44 12.94 -11.00
C PHE A 146 -16.16 13.63 -9.85
N GLY A 147 -17.14 12.93 -9.27
CA GLY A 147 -17.79 13.37 -8.03
C GLY A 147 -16.84 13.24 -6.85
N VAL A 148 -16.60 14.36 -6.16
CA VAL A 148 -15.81 14.42 -4.93
C VAL A 148 -16.75 14.81 -3.79
N ASP A 149 -17.11 13.81 -2.99
CA ASP A 149 -18.04 13.97 -1.87
C ASP A 149 -17.27 14.21 -0.56
N PHE A 150 -17.55 15.34 0.09
CA PHE A 150 -17.07 15.65 1.44
C PHE A 150 -18.15 15.31 2.47
N TYR A 151 -17.82 14.50 3.46
CA TYR A 151 -18.73 14.14 4.54
C TYR A 151 -18.52 15.09 5.74
N GLN A 152 -19.45 16.01 5.95
CA GLN A 152 -19.49 16.93 7.09
C GLN A 152 -20.70 16.62 7.96
N ILE A 153 -20.64 15.48 8.63
CA ILE A 153 -21.72 14.97 9.45
C ILE A 153 -21.48 15.44 10.89
N PRO A 154 -22.40 16.22 11.48
CA PRO A 154 -22.30 16.62 12.88
C PRO A 154 -22.37 15.41 13.80
N SER A 155 -21.64 15.45 14.91
CA SER A 155 -21.64 14.35 15.86
C SER A 155 -22.90 14.38 16.73
N GLU A 156 -23.45 13.21 17.04
CA GLU A 156 -24.61 13.06 17.94
C GLU A 156 -24.20 13.09 19.42
N ASN A 157 -22.95 12.73 19.74
CA ASN A 157 -22.47 12.59 21.11
C ASN A 157 -21.05 13.16 21.27
N THR A 158 -20.71 13.58 22.49
CA THR A 158 -19.35 13.98 22.83
C THR A 158 -18.56 12.80 23.39
N HIS A 159 -17.53 12.35 22.68
CA HIS A 159 -16.60 11.34 23.18
C HIS A 159 -15.24 11.40 22.46
N LYS A 160 -14.30 10.57 22.89
CA LYS A 160 -13.01 10.41 22.23
C LYS A 160 -12.81 8.97 21.77
N PHE A 161 -13.07 8.72 20.48
CA PHE A 161 -12.92 7.41 19.89
C PHE A 161 -11.44 7.01 19.81
N GLY A 162 -11.10 5.81 20.29
CA GLY A 162 -9.72 5.34 20.45
C GLY A 162 -8.98 5.89 21.68
N GLY A 163 -9.61 6.75 22.50
CA GLY A 163 -9.06 7.16 23.80
C GLY A 163 -7.65 7.75 23.76
N THR A 164 -6.65 6.98 24.19
CA THR A 164 -5.23 7.40 24.21
C THR A 164 -4.41 6.87 23.04
N LEU A 165 -5.02 6.06 22.16
CA LEU A 165 -4.36 5.51 20.99
C LEU A 165 -3.95 6.62 20.01
N PRO A 166 -2.85 6.44 19.26
CA PRO A 166 -2.51 7.30 18.14
C PRO A 166 -3.67 7.40 17.14
N GLY A 167 -3.93 8.59 16.61
CA GLY A 167 -5.03 8.83 15.67
C GLY A 167 -6.42 8.92 16.31
N ALA A 168 -6.53 8.97 17.64
CA ALA A 168 -7.81 9.12 18.33
C ALA A 168 -8.61 10.34 17.82
N ILE A 169 -9.91 10.14 17.61
CA ILE A 169 -10.82 11.12 17.01
C ILE A 169 -11.70 11.69 18.11
N ALA A 170 -11.80 13.01 18.17
CA ALA A 170 -12.71 13.70 19.08
C ALA A 170 -14.02 14.01 18.36
N PHE A 171 -15.12 13.53 18.91
CA PHE A 171 -16.47 13.92 18.51
C PHE A 171 -17.03 14.84 19.59
N ASN A 172 -17.64 15.94 19.17
CA ASN A 172 -18.37 16.85 20.04
C ASN A 172 -19.77 17.02 19.45
N VAL A 173 -20.79 16.98 20.31
CA VAL A 173 -22.20 17.19 19.90
C VAL A 173 -22.33 18.41 18.98
N ASP A 174 -23.06 18.23 17.88
CA ASP A 174 -23.34 19.23 16.86
C ASP A 174 -22.10 19.77 16.09
N GLU A 175 -20.92 19.18 16.28
CA GLU A 175 -19.70 19.54 15.56
C GLU A 175 -19.25 18.42 14.60
N VAL A 176 -18.66 18.83 13.47
CA VAL A 176 -17.95 17.90 12.57
C VAL A 176 -16.61 17.52 13.22
N ALA A 177 -16.35 16.22 13.37
CA ALA A 177 -15.21 15.71 14.13
C ALA A 177 -13.85 16.21 13.59
N GLU A 178 -13.65 16.12 12.27
CA GLU A 178 -12.40 16.46 11.60
C GLU A 178 -12.67 17.08 10.23
N ASP A 179 -11.65 17.67 9.63
CA ASP A 179 -11.74 18.15 8.25
C ASP A 179 -12.15 16.99 7.32
N ALA A 180 -13.19 17.20 6.51
CA ALA A 180 -13.60 16.24 5.51
C ALA A 180 -12.52 16.13 4.42
N VAL A 181 -12.18 14.91 4.02
CA VAL A 181 -11.18 14.64 2.97
C VAL A 181 -11.76 13.74 1.90
N ALA A 182 -11.30 13.93 0.67
CA ALA A 182 -11.66 13.11 -0.48
C ALA A 182 -10.50 13.13 -1.48
N SER A 183 -10.40 12.14 -2.37
CA SER A 183 -9.26 12.04 -3.29
C SER A 183 -9.64 11.69 -4.72
N VAL A 184 -8.75 12.05 -5.64
CA VAL A 184 -8.81 11.61 -7.05
C VAL A 184 -7.44 11.10 -7.47
N VAL A 185 -7.42 10.24 -8.48
CA VAL A 185 -6.17 9.76 -9.09
C VAL A 185 -5.89 10.55 -10.36
N VAL A 186 -4.66 11.03 -10.48
CA VAL A 186 -4.16 11.73 -11.68
C VAL A 186 -2.94 11.03 -12.26
N ARG A 187 -2.74 11.18 -13.56
CA ARG A 187 -1.52 10.81 -14.26
C ARG A 187 -0.79 12.06 -14.73
N VAL A 188 0.50 12.15 -14.43
CA VAL A 188 1.38 13.21 -14.96
C VAL A 188 2.20 12.71 -16.13
N THR A 189 2.46 13.60 -17.08
CA THR A 189 3.35 13.38 -18.22
C THR A 189 4.48 14.39 -18.16
N PRO A 190 5.75 13.96 -18.30
CA PRO A 190 6.23 12.58 -18.38
C PRO A 190 6.06 11.85 -17.04
N ALA A 191 6.04 10.51 -17.07
CA ALA A 191 5.71 9.67 -15.91
C ALA A 191 6.73 9.71 -14.76
N ASN A 192 7.91 10.29 -15.01
CA ASN A 192 8.95 10.53 -14.02
C ASN A 192 8.88 11.94 -13.39
N ALA A 193 7.96 12.80 -13.84
CA ALA A 193 7.79 14.12 -13.26
C ALA A 193 7.23 14.03 -11.84
N GLU A 194 7.75 14.86 -10.94
CA GLU A 194 7.30 14.90 -9.55
C GLU A 194 6.16 15.89 -9.38
N LEU A 195 5.02 15.42 -8.85
CA LEU A 195 3.87 16.25 -8.52
C LEU A 195 3.88 16.58 -7.03
N THR A 196 3.82 17.87 -6.68
CA THR A 196 3.73 18.33 -5.30
C THR A 196 2.49 19.21 -5.08
N VAL A 197 2.06 19.36 -3.83
CA VAL A 197 0.91 20.23 -3.46
C VAL A 197 1.08 21.66 -3.98
N ALA A 198 2.31 22.21 -3.93
CA ALA A 198 2.58 23.57 -4.37
C ALA A 198 2.39 23.80 -5.88
N ASP A 199 2.44 22.72 -6.67
CA ASP A 199 2.24 22.79 -8.11
C ASP A 199 0.76 22.76 -8.50
N LEU A 200 -0.14 22.53 -7.54
CA LEU A 200 -1.56 22.32 -7.77
C LEU A 200 -2.46 23.44 -7.23
N ALA A 201 -3.55 23.68 -7.95
CA ALA A 201 -4.70 24.46 -7.51
C ALA A 201 -5.96 23.93 -8.20
N VAL A 202 -7.11 24.08 -7.56
CA VAL A 202 -8.41 23.70 -8.12
C VAL A 202 -9.08 24.94 -8.67
N VAL A 203 -9.38 24.98 -9.97
CA VAL A 203 -9.94 26.16 -10.63
C VAL A 203 -11.19 25.81 -11.45
N ASN A 204 -12.14 26.74 -11.52
CA ASN A 204 -13.30 26.62 -12.40
C ASN A 204 -12.96 27.09 -13.84
N SER A 205 -13.94 27.01 -14.75
CA SER A 205 -13.78 27.39 -16.16
C SER A 205 -13.50 28.89 -16.40
N LYS A 206 -13.63 29.75 -15.37
CA LYS A 206 -13.24 31.16 -15.40
C LYS A 206 -11.83 31.41 -14.84
N GLY A 207 -11.16 30.35 -14.34
CA GLY A 207 -9.86 30.45 -13.68
C GLY A 207 -9.95 30.89 -12.21
N GLU A 208 -11.14 30.92 -11.62
CA GLU A 208 -11.34 31.24 -10.21
C GLU A 208 -11.07 29.98 -9.38
N GLU A 209 -10.35 30.12 -8.27
CA GLU A 209 -10.04 28.99 -7.39
C GLU A 209 -11.29 28.51 -6.63
N ALA A 210 -11.39 27.20 -6.40
CA ALA A 210 -12.43 26.61 -5.57
C ALA A 210 -12.26 27.09 -4.13
N ALA A 211 -13.04 28.08 -3.73
CA ALA A 211 -13.01 28.60 -2.37
C ALA A 211 -13.26 27.44 -1.37
N TYR A 212 -12.60 27.49 -0.20
CA TYR A 212 -12.72 26.50 0.89
C TYR A 212 -12.12 25.10 0.65
N VAL A 213 -12.00 24.63 -0.60
CA VAL A 213 -11.37 23.35 -0.92
C VAL A 213 -9.85 23.55 -1.02
N LYS A 214 -9.10 22.83 -0.18
CA LYS A 214 -7.64 22.85 -0.19
C LYS A 214 -7.09 21.52 -0.65
N ILE A 215 -5.93 21.53 -1.27
CA ILE A 215 -5.17 20.30 -1.53
C ILE A 215 -4.33 20.04 -0.29
N LYS A 216 -4.61 18.92 0.39
CA LYS A 216 -3.94 18.54 1.63
C LYS A 216 -2.68 17.76 1.38
N GLU A 217 -2.75 16.81 0.46
CA GLU A 217 -1.68 15.85 0.22
C GLU A 217 -1.64 15.44 -1.24
N VAL A 218 -0.43 15.14 -1.71
CA VAL A 218 -0.19 14.47 -2.99
C VAL A 218 0.77 13.34 -2.71
N LYS A 219 0.38 12.11 -3.01
CA LYS A 219 1.21 10.91 -2.81
C LYS A 219 1.21 10.05 -4.06
N LYS A 220 2.29 9.28 -4.28
CA LYS A 220 2.31 8.31 -5.38
C LYS A 220 1.21 7.27 -5.16
N TYR A 221 0.52 6.91 -6.23
CA TYR A 221 -0.55 5.93 -6.16
C TYR A 221 0.02 4.55 -5.80
N ASN A 222 -0.40 3.99 -4.65
CA ASN A 222 -0.04 2.63 -4.21
C ASN A 222 -1.27 1.70 -4.07
N GLY A 223 -2.44 2.16 -4.53
CA GLY A 223 -3.69 1.42 -4.41
C GLY A 223 -3.74 0.20 -5.35
N SER A 224 -4.88 -0.47 -5.34
CA SER A 224 -5.12 -1.65 -6.17
C SER A 224 -4.83 -1.40 -7.65
N PRO A 225 -4.37 -2.42 -8.41
CA PRO A 225 -4.09 -2.27 -9.83
C PRO A 225 -5.27 -1.67 -10.58
N ILE A 226 -5.06 -0.49 -11.19
CA ILE A 226 -6.04 0.13 -12.07
C ILE A 226 -6.04 -0.68 -13.37
N THR A 227 -7.14 -1.41 -13.61
CA THR A 227 -7.28 -2.43 -14.66
C THR A 227 -7.17 -1.91 -16.11
N THR A 228 -6.97 -0.60 -16.31
CA THR A 228 -6.94 0.07 -17.61
C THR A 228 -5.57 0.53 -18.08
N THR A 229 -4.47 0.30 -17.33
CA THR A 229 -3.14 0.78 -17.74
C THR A 229 -2.10 -0.33 -17.88
N ARG A 230 -1.41 -0.36 -19.03
CA ARG A 230 -0.23 -1.21 -19.27
C ARG A 230 0.93 -0.67 -18.43
N ALA A 231 1.41 -1.43 -17.44
CA ALA A 231 2.41 -0.98 -16.51
C ALA A 231 3.85 -1.05 -17.07
N THR A 232 4.60 0.03 -16.86
CA THR A 232 6.07 0.07 -16.73
C THR A 232 6.39 0.61 -15.32
N THR A 233 7.63 0.45 -14.85
CA THR A 233 8.08 0.72 -13.47
C THR A 233 7.94 2.19 -12.98
N ALA A 234 7.68 3.16 -13.86
CA ALA A 234 7.29 4.53 -13.52
C ALA A 234 5.99 4.89 -14.25
N THR A 235 4.87 4.98 -13.52
CA THR A 235 3.53 5.18 -14.10
C THR A 235 3.07 6.64 -14.10
N GLY A 236 3.73 7.51 -13.34
CA GLY A 236 3.31 8.91 -13.17
C GLY A 236 1.96 9.06 -12.46
N LEU A 237 1.49 8.04 -11.75
CA LEU A 237 0.21 8.07 -11.05
C LEU A 237 0.35 8.63 -9.63
N TYR A 238 -0.52 9.59 -9.32
CA TYR A 238 -0.59 10.25 -8.02
C TYR A 238 -2.02 10.24 -7.50
N GLU A 239 -2.19 10.08 -6.20
CA GLU A 239 -3.42 10.37 -5.48
C GLU A 239 -3.34 11.81 -4.94
N VAL A 240 -4.29 12.64 -5.32
CA VAL A 240 -4.44 14.02 -4.86
C VAL A 240 -5.58 14.06 -3.85
N VAL A 241 -5.27 14.43 -2.61
CA VAL A 241 -6.22 14.48 -1.50
C VAL A 241 -6.69 15.92 -1.30
N PHE A 242 -7.97 16.16 -1.50
CA PHE A 242 -8.66 17.39 -1.16
C PHE A 242 -9.09 17.39 0.30
N GLY A 243 -9.21 18.58 0.87
CA GLY A 243 -9.73 18.80 2.21
C GLY A 243 -10.68 19.99 2.26
N LEU A 244 -11.79 19.80 2.95
CA LEU A 244 -12.71 20.83 3.37
C LEU A 244 -12.57 21.00 4.88
N SER A 245 -12.30 22.22 5.34
CA SER A 245 -12.11 22.46 6.77
C SER A 245 -13.40 22.20 7.55
N LYS A 246 -13.29 21.55 8.71
CA LYS A 246 -14.44 21.30 9.60
C LYS A 246 -15.16 22.57 10.06
N ASP A 247 -14.46 23.71 10.05
CA ASP A 247 -15.00 25.01 10.45
C ASP A 247 -15.70 25.73 9.29
N VAL A 248 -15.66 25.16 8.07
CA VAL A 248 -16.41 25.67 6.92
C VAL A 248 -17.80 25.07 6.94
N ASP A 249 -18.80 25.94 6.92
CA ASP A 249 -20.20 25.59 6.70
C ASP A 249 -20.36 24.96 5.31
N GLY A 250 -20.80 23.70 5.25
CA GLY A 250 -20.97 22.93 4.01
C GLY A 250 -21.87 23.60 2.98
N THR A 251 -22.82 24.42 3.42
CA THR A 251 -23.69 25.21 2.52
C THR A 251 -22.90 26.22 1.69
N LYS A 252 -21.78 26.74 2.21
CA LYS A 252 -20.89 27.65 1.45
C LYS A 252 -20.16 26.94 0.32
N LEU A 253 -19.88 25.65 0.48
CA LEU A 253 -19.31 24.86 -0.62
C LEU A 253 -20.40 24.59 -1.66
N GLU A 254 -21.61 24.25 -1.24
CA GLU A 254 -22.75 24.09 -2.16
C GLU A 254 -23.00 25.37 -2.99
N GLU A 255 -22.95 26.56 -2.38
CA GLU A 255 -23.13 27.85 -3.06
C GLU A 255 -22.12 28.09 -4.21
N ILE A 256 -20.90 27.56 -4.12
CA ILE A 256 -19.88 27.71 -5.17
C ILE A 256 -19.79 26.50 -6.10
N ALA A 257 -20.20 25.32 -5.60
CA ALA A 257 -20.15 24.06 -6.31
C ALA A 257 -21.43 23.80 -7.12
N GLU A 258 -22.53 24.49 -6.84
CA GLU A 258 -23.78 24.43 -7.60
C GLU A 258 -24.03 25.71 -8.40
N THR A 259 -24.67 25.56 -9.55
CA THR A 259 -25.11 26.64 -10.43
C THR A 259 -26.63 26.75 -10.44
N THR A 260 -27.14 27.91 -10.87
CA THR A 260 -28.58 28.17 -10.95
C THR A 260 -29.30 27.11 -11.79
N GLY A 261 -30.20 26.35 -11.16
CA GLY A 261 -30.94 25.27 -11.81
C GLY A 261 -30.50 23.85 -11.43
N GLY A 262 -29.60 23.69 -10.46
CA GLY A 262 -29.20 22.39 -9.91
C GLY A 262 -28.12 21.65 -10.69
N ALA A 263 -27.36 22.36 -11.54
CA ALA A 263 -26.19 21.81 -12.22
C ALA A 263 -24.91 22.13 -11.44
N TYR A 264 -23.96 21.20 -11.36
CA TYR A 264 -22.71 21.41 -10.63
C TYR A 264 -21.69 22.23 -11.42
N THR A 265 -20.97 23.13 -10.73
CA THR A 265 -19.77 23.80 -11.23
C THR A 265 -18.67 22.76 -11.40
N ALA A 266 -18.14 22.64 -12.62
CA ALA A 266 -17.02 21.76 -12.90
C ALA A 266 -15.67 22.47 -12.71
N PHE A 267 -14.73 21.76 -12.11
CA PHE A 267 -13.38 22.22 -11.77
C PHE A 267 -12.32 21.36 -12.47
N ALA A 268 -11.13 21.95 -12.63
CA ALA A 268 -9.94 21.30 -13.11
C ALA A 268 -8.81 21.43 -12.08
N LEU A 269 -7.91 20.44 -12.06
CA LEU A 269 -6.64 20.55 -11.36
C LEU A 269 -5.64 21.23 -12.29
N THR A 270 -5.02 22.30 -11.80
CA THR A 270 -3.83 22.88 -12.43
C THR A 270 -2.60 22.10 -12.00
N ALA A 271 -1.62 21.93 -12.87
CA ALA A 271 -0.28 21.47 -12.56
C ALA A 271 0.72 22.49 -13.14
N ALA A 272 1.83 22.69 -12.44
CA ALA A 272 2.90 23.60 -12.83
C ALA A 272 2.43 25.06 -13.04
N LYS A 273 1.69 25.61 -12.05
CA LYS A 273 1.23 27.00 -12.02
C LYS A 273 2.43 27.96 -12.01
N ASP A 274 2.82 28.49 -13.17
CA ASP A 274 3.79 29.58 -13.32
C ASP A 274 3.17 30.74 -14.13
N GLU A 275 3.80 31.93 -14.14
CA GLU A 275 3.26 33.12 -14.83
C GLU A 275 3.08 32.93 -16.35
N VAL A 276 3.59 31.85 -16.94
CA VAL A 276 3.67 31.63 -18.39
C VAL A 276 2.87 30.40 -18.82
N ARG A 277 2.60 29.44 -17.93
CA ARG A 277 2.00 28.13 -18.26
C ARG A 277 1.08 27.63 -17.15
N ASN A 278 -0.08 27.14 -17.57
CA ASN A 278 -0.99 26.36 -16.75
C ASN A 278 -1.31 25.08 -17.50
N VAL A 279 -0.90 23.93 -16.96
CA VAL A 279 -1.35 22.62 -17.44
C VAL A 279 -2.59 22.28 -16.63
N LEU A 280 -3.69 21.91 -17.29
CA LEU A 280 -4.94 21.60 -16.61
C LEU A 280 -5.43 20.20 -16.99
N THR A 281 -6.12 19.56 -16.06
CA THR A 281 -7.02 18.46 -16.39
C THR A 281 -8.22 18.96 -17.21
N GLY A 282 -9.06 18.05 -17.68
CA GLY A 282 -10.43 18.41 -18.05
C GLY A 282 -11.19 19.04 -16.89
N PHE A 283 -12.21 19.86 -17.20
CA PHE A 283 -13.17 20.39 -16.22
C PHE A 283 -14.21 19.30 -15.91
N ASP A 284 -13.77 18.28 -15.19
CA ASP A 284 -14.58 17.09 -14.90
C ASP A 284 -14.78 16.86 -13.39
N ILE A 285 -14.16 17.66 -12.52
CA ILE A 285 -14.28 17.52 -11.06
C ILE A 285 -15.50 18.29 -10.57
N THR A 286 -16.38 17.64 -9.80
CA THR A 286 -17.52 18.30 -9.15
C THR A 286 -17.49 18.00 -7.66
N PHE A 287 -17.70 19.03 -6.82
CA PHE A 287 -17.73 18.85 -5.37
C PHE A 287 -19.16 18.76 -4.85
N LYS A 288 -19.36 17.94 -3.83
CA LYS A 288 -20.60 17.85 -3.08
C LYS A 288 -20.30 17.73 -1.59
N VAL A 289 -21.18 18.29 -0.76
CA VAL A 289 -21.14 18.06 0.69
C VAL A 289 -22.28 17.12 1.07
N GLN A 290 -21.97 16.16 1.92
CA GLN A 290 -22.92 15.26 2.55
C GLN A 290 -22.98 15.63 4.03
N THR A 291 -24.12 16.17 4.46
CA THR A 291 -24.36 16.61 5.85
C THR A 291 -25.13 15.58 6.67
N ALA A 292 -25.56 14.48 6.04
CA ALA A 292 -26.17 13.34 6.69
C ALA A 292 -25.47 12.06 6.23
N ALA A 293 -25.29 11.11 7.14
CA ALA A 293 -24.82 9.77 6.79
C ALA A 293 -25.86 9.10 5.87
N ALA A 294 -25.40 8.45 4.80
CA ALA A 294 -26.29 7.74 3.87
C ALA A 294 -27.06 6.61 4.59
N GLU A 295 -26.37 5.87 5.46
CA GLU A 295 -26.94 4.88 6.36
C GLU A 295 -25.97 4.66 7.53
N LEU A 296 -26.45 4.83 8.76
CA LEU A 296 -25.65 4.51 9.95
C LEU A 296 -25.57 3.00 10.11
N ILE A 297 -24.38 2.50 10.43
CA ILE A 297 -24.16 1.08 10.59
C ILE A 297 -24.32 0.70 12.06
N TYR A 298 -25.12 -0.33 12.32
CA TYR A 298 -25.28 -0.94 13.64
C TYR A 298 -25.19 -2.46 13.52
N ASP A 299 -24.37 -3.07 14.37
CA ASP A 299 -24.35 -4.51 14.54
C ASP A 299 -25.42 -4.94 15.53
N SER A 300 -26.57 -5.39 15.02
CA SER A 300 -27.68 -5.83 15.88
C SER A 300 -27.79 -7.34 16.06
N ASN A 301 -27.02 -8.12 15.28
CA ASN A 301 -27.10 -9.58 15.24
C ASN A 301 -25.71 -10.27 15.28
N GLY A 302 -24.63 -9.52 15.43
CA GLY A 302 -23.26 -10.01 15.34
C GLY A 302 -22.75 -10.21 13.91
N GLU A 303 -23.55 -9.79 12.91
CA GLU A 303 -23.33 -10.07 11.48
C GLU A 303 -22.85 -8.85 10.69
N THR A 304 -22.61 -7.72 11.36
CA THR A 304 -22.21 -6.46 10.72
C THR A 304 -20.76 -6.08 11.00
N LEU A 305 -20.30 -6.15 12.27
CA LEU A 305 -18.90 -5.91 12.62
C LEU A 305 -18.07 -7.17 12.30
N ILE A 306 -17.96 -7.50 11.02
CA ILE A 306 -17.21 -8.66 10.52
C ILE A 306 -15.82 -8.21 10.06
N PHE A 307 -14.81 -9.01 10.40
CA PHE A 307 -13.46 -8.84 9.95
C PHE A 307 -12.72 -10.17 9.94
N THR A 308 -11.61 -10.21 9.22
CA THR A 308 -10.68 -11.33 9.25
C THR A 308 -9.44 -10.96 10.05
N VAL A 309 -8.88 -11.95 10.75
CA VAL A 309 -7.60 -11.84 11.47
C VAL A 309 -6.68 -12.91 10.94
N ALA A 310 -5.55 -12.51 10.36
CA ALA A 310 -4.64 -13.42 9.65
C ALA A 310 -5.38 -14.32 8.63
N GLY A 311 -6.38 -13.77 7.94
CA GLY A 311 -7.20 -14.48 6.95
C GLY A 311 -8.33 -15.35 7.51
N LYS A 312 -8.47 -15.50 8.84
CA LYS A 312 -9.57 -16.25 9.47
C LYS A 312 -10.72 -15.33 9.86
N ASP A 313 -11.96 -15.76 9.66
CA ASP A 313 -13.14 -15.00 10.11
C ASP A 313 -13.14 -14.87 11.64
N VAL A 314 -13.42 -13.68 12.15
CA VAL A 314 -13.50 -13.42 13.60
C VAL A 314 -14.51 -14.34 14.30
N ASN A 315 -15.60 -14.72 13.64
CA ASN A 315 -16.64 -15.57 14.23
C ASN A 315 -16.16 -17.01 14.44
N ASP A 316 -15.12 -17.43 13.71
CA ASP A 316 -14.46 -18.73 13.90
C ASP A 316 -13.38 -18.70 15.01
N LEU A 317 -13.14 -17.53 15.61
CA LEU A 317 -12.15 -17.34 16.67
C LEU A 317 -12.81 -17.16 18.03
N LYS A 318 -12.12 -17.65 19.07
CA LYS A 318 -12.50 -17.43 20.47
C LYS A 318 -12.53 -15.94 20.78
N SER A 319 -13.62 -15.45 21.38
CA SER A 319 -13.72 -14.06 21.85
C SER A 319 -12.69 -13.74 22.94
N GLY A 320 -12.52 -14.65 23.90
CA GLY A 320 -11.65 -14.48 25.06
C GLY A 320 -12.30 -13.74 26.22
N LEU A 321 -13.57 -13.37 26.10
CA LEU A 321 -14.37 -12.76 27.16
C LEU A 321 -15.00 -13.83 28.07
N VAL A 322 -15.28 -13.43 29.32
CA VAL A 322 -16.12 -14.21 30.23
C VAL A 322 -17.58 -13.89 29.91
N GLY A 323 -18.18 -14.65 28.99
CA GLY A 323 -19.56 -14.46 28.53
C GLY A 323 -19.64 -14.24 27.02
N PHE A 324 -20.55 -13.36 26.60
CA PHE A 324 -20.85 -13.07 25.20
C PHE A 324 -20.42 -11.64 24.86
N ASP A 325 -19.94 -11.43 23.62
CA ASP A 325 -19.86 -10.08 23.05
C ASP A 325 -21.27 -9.45 23.02
N LYS A 326 -21.35 -8.12 22.99
CA LYS A 326 -22.62 -7.42 22.98
C LYS A 326 -22.91 -6.90 21.58
N VAL A 327 -24.20 -6.87 21.23
CA VAL A 327 -24.68 -6.31 19.97
C VAL A 327 -25.85 -5.38 20.27
N TRP A 328 -26.14 -4.45 19.37
CA TRP A 328 -27.33 -3.61 19.51
C TRP A 328 -28.61 -4.47 19.40
N LEU A 329 -29.69 -4.07 20.08
CA LEU A 329 -30.96 -4.80 19.99
C LEU A 329 -31.68 -4.57 18.66
N ASN A 330 -31.44 -3.41 18.04
CA ASN A 330 -32.09 -2.96 16.82
C ASN A 330 -31.07 -2.22 15.93
N SER A 331 -31.34 -2.21 14.63
CA SER A 331 -30.55 -1.49 13.63
C SER A 331 -30.92 0.00 13.51
N THR A 332 -31.66 0.55 14.49
CA THR A 332 -32.12 1.96 14.49
C THR A 332 -31.56 2.67 15.72
N GLY A 333 -30.70 3.67 15.50
CA GLY A 333 -29.82 4.35 16.45
C GLY A 333 -30.41 5.01 17.71
N GLY A 334 -31.68 4.78 18.05
CA GLY A 334 -32.33 5.37 19.23
C GLY A 334 -31.78 4.92 20.58
N THR A 335 -30.84 3.96 20.61
CA THR A 335 -30.24 3.37 21.81
C THR A 335 -28.71 3.43 21.83
N ALA A 336 -28.06 3.88 20.75
CA ALA A 336 -26.61 3.84 20.57
C ALA A 336 -25.85 5.04 21.20
N THR A 337 -26.56 5.94 21.88
CA THR A 337 -26.07 7.26 22.32
C THR A 337 -25.37 7.27 23.66
N ASN A 338 -25.44 6.20 24.45
CA ASN A 338 -24.66 6.11 25.69
C ASN A 338 -23.62 4.99 25.54
N GLY A 339 -22.36 5.39 25.34
CA GLY A 339 -21.23 4.50 25.53
C GLY A 339 -21.43 3.70 26.81
N ILE A 340 -21.36 2.38 26.71
CA ILE A 340 -21.53 1.50 27.86
C ILE A 340 -20.31 1.71 28.75
N THR A 341 -20.46 2.56 29.76
CA THR A 341 -19.66 2.42 30.97
C THR A 341 -20.15 1.15 31.64
N ASP A 342 -19.26 0.17 31.66
CA ASP A 342 -19.35 -1.13 32.32
C ASP A 342 -20.38 -1.21 33.48
N THR A 343 -21.15 -2.31 33.51
CA THR A 343 -22.03 -2.85 34.58
C THR A 343 -23.55 -2.64 34.63
N ASP A 344 -24.20 -1.78 33.84
CA ASP A 344 -25.66 -1.55 34.02
C ASP A 344 -26.56 -2.42 33.11
N ASN A 345 -26.97 -3.58 33.64
CA ASN A 345 -28.23 -4.31 33.42
C ASN A 345 -28.82 -4.37 31.98
N ALA A 346 -28.96 -5.59 31.45
CA ALA A 346 -29.71 -5.98 30.24
C ALA A 346 -31.19 -5.52 30.19
N SER A 347 -31.65 -4.75 31.17
CA SER A 347 -33.01 -4.24 31.29
C SER A 347 -33.13 -2.72 31.05
N LYS A 348 -32.05 -2.02 30.69
CA LYS A 348 -32.11 -0.67 30.08
C LYS A 348 -31.92 -0.73 28.55
N GLY A 349 -32.61 -1.69 27.92
CA GLY A 349 -33.42 -1.41 26.73
C GLY A 349 -32.75 -1.15 25.37
N GLY A 350 -31.57 -1.69 25.07
CA GLY A 350 -30.97 -1.49 23.74
C GLY A 350 -29.88 -2.44 23.26
N ILE A 351 -29.50 -3.45 24.04
CA ILE A 351 -28.36 -4.35 23.75
C ILE A 351 -28.77 -5.81 23.94
N ASN A 352 -28.23 -6.71 23.13
CA ASN A 352 -28.37 -8.17 23.22
C ASN A 352 -26.98 -8.84 23.33
N ASN A 353 -26.96 -10.14 23.61
CA ASN A 353 -25.75 -10.96 23.49
C ASN A 353 -25.58 -11.43 22.04
N ASP A 354 -24.35 -11.38 21.55
CA ASP A 354 -23.94 -12.11 20.35
C ASP A 354 -23.86 -13.63 20.63
N GLY A 355 -23.56 -14.42 19.59
CA GLY A 355 -23.31 -15.85 19.68
C GLY A 355 -22.17 -16.22 20.63
N ASP A 356 -22.28 -17.41 21.24
CA ASP A 356 -21.23 -17.96 22.11
C ASP A 356 -20.02 -18.42 21.28
N ARG A 357 -18.90 -17.70 21.40
CA ARG A 357 -17.60 -18.08 20.80
C ARG A 357 -16.61 -18.65 21.82
N SER A 358 -17.08 -19.08 23.00
CA SER A 358 -16.22 -19.63 24.05
C SER A 358 -15.67 -21.03 23.75
N ALA A 359 -16.29 -21.76 22.81
CA ALA A 359 -15.79 -23.05 22.34
C ALA A 359 -14.83 -22.95 21.13
N SER A 360 -14.83 -21.81 20.43
CA SER A 360 -14.00 -21.58 19.25
C SER A 360 -12.49 -21.66 19.58
N PRO A 361 -11.63 -21.94 18.60
CA PRO A 361 -10.18 -21.99 18.78
C PRO A 361 -9.58 -20.60 19.01
N ASN A 362 -8.41 -20.55 19.67
CA ASN A 362 -7.59 -19.33 19.71
C ASN A 362 -6.85 -19.15 18.38
N LEU A 363 -6.46 -17.93 18.05
CA LEU A 363 -5.57 -17.67 16.93
C LEU A 363 -4.10 -17.82 17.35
N PRO A 364 -3.33 -18.76 16.78
CA PRO A 364 -1.88 -18.81 16.99
C PRO A 364 -1.17 -17.73 16.15
N VAL A 365 -0.27 -16.98 16.77
CA VAL A 365 0.61 -16.01 16.08
C VAL A 365 2.05 -16.14 16.57
N GLN A 366 3.02 -15.67 15.78
CA GLN A 366 4.43 -15.71 16.15
C GLN A 366 4.91 -14.34 16.63
N PHE A 367 5.87 -14.33 17.56
CA PHE A 367 6.55 -13.10 17.94
C PHE A 367 7.25 -12.44 16.74
N ASP A 368 7.31 -11.12 16.78
CA ASP A 368 8.00 -10.25 15.82
C ASP A 368 7.56 -10.43 14.36
N LYS A 369 6.46 -11.16 14.13
CA LYS A 369 5.81 -11.29 12.83
C LYS A 369 4.48 -10.54 12.83
N PRO A 370 4.25 -9.64 11.86
CA PRO A 370 2.99 -8.96 11.75
C PRO A 370 1.88 -9.94 11.35
N PHE A 371 0.68 -9.72 11.88
CA PHE A 371 -0.55 -10.30 11.36
C PHE A 371 -1.55 -9.18 11.06
N GLU A 372 -2.40 -9.41 10.07
CA GLU A 372 -3.31 -8.39 9.55
C GLU A 372 -4.73 -8.58 10.09
N ILE A 373 -5.42 -7.46 10.30
CA ILE A 373 -6.85 -7.38 10.57
C ILE A 373 -7.47 -6.59 9.44
N VAL A 374 -8.42 -7.20 8.73
CA VAL A 374 -9.07 -6.61 7.55
C VAL A 374 -10.57 -6.62 7.77
N LEU A 375 -11.18 -5.43 7.79
CA LEU A 375 -12.62 -5.26 7.92
C LEU A 375 -13.37 -5.72 6.65
N ASP A 376 -14.57 -6.27 6.85
CA ASP A 376 -15.47 -6.61 5.75
C ASP A 376 -16.10 -5.36 5.11
N LYS A 377 -16.46 -5.47 3.82
CA LYS A 377 -17.10 -4.39 3.05
C LYS A 377 -18.45 -3.94 3.59
N LYS A 378 -19.11 -4.75 4.42
CA LYS A 378 -20.31 -4.33 5.15
C LYS A 378 -20.09 -3.08 6.00
N LEU A 379 -18.85 -2.74 6.33
CA LEU A 379 -18.48 -1.56 7.12
C LEU A 379 -18.15 -0.33 6.26
N ASP A 380 -18.31 -0.37 4.93
CA ASP A 380 -17.90 0.72 4.02
C ASP A 380 -18.53 2.09 4.34
N ASN A 381 -19.71 2.13 4.99
CA ASN A 381 -20.37 3.37 5.43
C ASN A 381 -19.99 3.81 6.87
N ALA A 382 -19.21 3.02 7.60
CA ALA A 382 -18.62 3.46 8.86
C ALA A 382 -17.44 4.42 8.61
N TYR A 383 -16.98 5.11 9.64
CA TYR A 383 -15.99 6.16 9.50
C TYR A 383 -14.58 5.71 9.87
N ALA A 384 -14.44 5.04 11.02
CA ALA A 384 -13.15 4.61 11.52
C ALA A 384 -13.30 3.38 12.43
N TYR A 385 -12.18 2.71 12.67
CA TYR A 385 -12.09 1.65 13.65
C TYR A 385 -10.77 1.73 14.41
N TYR A 386 -10.68 1.07 15.57
CA TYR A 386 -9.42 0.89 16.26
C TYR A 386 -9.28 -0.53 16.78
N VAL A 387 -8.03 -0.92 16.96
CA VAL A 387 -7.64 -2.19 17.58
C VAL A 387 -6.95 -1.86 18.90
N ASP A 388 -7.43 -2.45 19.99
CA ASP A 388 -6.86 -2.32 21.32
C ASP A 388 -6.78 -3.69 22.01
N ILE A 389 -6.18 -3.73 23.20
CA ILE A 389 -6.05 -4.94 24.01
C ILE A 389 -6.99 -4.86 25.19
N ASN A 390 -7.78 -5.90 25.41
CA ASN A 390 -8.51 -6.08 26.65
C ASN A 390 -7.56 -6.63 27.73
N ILE A 391 -7.00 -5.73 28.53
CA ILE A 391 -6.03 -6.07 29.59
C ILE A 391 -6.79 -6.49 30.84
N ALA A 392 -6.62 -7.75 31.25
CA ALA A 392 -7.16 -8.23 32.52
C ALA A 392 -6.60 -7.41 33.70
N ASP A 393 -7.47 -7.02 34.63
CA ASP A 393 -7.11 -6.16 35.77
C ASP A 393 -6.02 -6.81 36.65
N GLU A 394 -6.09 -8.12 36.81
CA GLU A 394 -5.17 -8.96 37.56
C GLU A 394 -3.83 -9.23 36.85
N ALA A 395 -3.63 -8.76 35.62
CA ALA A 395 -2.37 -8.94 34.91
C ALA A 395 -1.19 -8.31 35.66
N SER A 396 -0.06 -9.03 35.71
CA SER A 396 1.15 -8.55 36.40
C SER A 396 1.70 -7.27 35.74
N PRO A 397 2.44 -6.41 36.46
CA PRO A 397 3.05 -5.22 35.88
C PRO A 397 3.94 -5.52 34.65
N ALA A 398 4.67 -6.63 34.67
CA ALA A 398 5.51 -7.05 33.55
C ALA A 398 4.70 -7.38 32.28
N VAL A 399 3.53 -8.00 32.44
CA VAL A 399 2.60 -8.28 31.33
C VAL A 399 2.01 -6.98 30.80
N LYS A 400 1.55 -6.09 31.68
CA LYS A 400 1.00 -4.77 31.30
C LYS A 400 2.04 -3.93 30.55
N ASP A 401 3.30 -3.95 30.97
CA ASP A 401 4.39 -3.25 30.28
C ASP A 401 4.79 -3.89 28.95
N ALA A 402 4.62 -5.21 28.81
CA ALA A 402 4.83 -5.90 27.54
C ALA A 402 3.71 -5.56 26.53
N TYR A 403 2.45 -5.45 26.97
CA TYR A 403 1.34 -5.05 26.10
C TYR A 403 1.51 -3.65 25.51
N LYS A 404 2.06 -2.69 26.28
CA LYS A 404 2.37 -1.34 25.77
C LYS A 404 3.38 -1.31 24.62
N LYS A 405 4.12 -2.40 24.40
CA LYS A 405 5.12 -2.51 23.33
C LYS A 405 4.57 -3.16 22.05
N ILE A 406 3.33 -3.66 22.08
CA ILE A 406 2.67 -4.19 20.88
C ILE A 406 2.46 -3.03 19.91
N SER A 407 2.93 -3.19 18.67
CA SER A 407 2.85 -2.16 17.64
C SER A 407 1.66 -2.38 16.71
N GLY A 408 1.19 -1.30 16.09
CA GLY A 408 0.02 -1.31 15.22
C GLY A 408 -1.29 -0.98 15.94
N LEU A 409 -1.28 -0.72 17.24
CA LEU A 409 -2.46 -0.25 17.98
C LEU A 409 -2.65 1.26 17.73
N LYS A 410 -3.67 1.61 16.95
CA LYS A 410 -4.06 2.98 16.60
C LYS A 410 -5.49 3.01 16.08
N VAL A 411 -6.01 4.20 15.83
CA VAL A 411 -7.22 4.39 15.03
C VAL A 411 -6.84 4.33 13.54
N TYR A 412 -7.67 3.64 12.78
CA TYR A 412 -7.60 3.40 11.35
C TYR A 412 -8.86 3.93 10.67
N ARG A 413 -8.74 4.37 9.41
CA ARG A 413 -9.91 4.63 8.56
C ARG A 413 -10.47 3.31 8.03
N ILE A 414 -11.79 3.27 7.82
CA ILE A 414 -12.38 2.14 7.09
C ILE A 414 -11.70 2.02 5.72
N GLY A 415 -11.37 0.78 5.33
CA GLY A 415 -10.58 0.47 4.14
C GLY A 415 -9.07 0.37 4.37
N GLU A 416 -8.54 0.87 5.51
CA GLU A 416 -7.16 0.58 5.91
C GLU A 416 -7.06 -0.80 6.58
N THR A 417 -5.96 -1.52 6.31
CA THR A 417 -5.62 -2.77 6.99
C THR A 417 -4.79 -2.48 8.23
N ALA A 418 -5.20 -3.02 9.39
CA ALA A 418 -4.40 -2.95 10.60
C ALA A 418 -3.35 -4.06 10.61
N SER A 419 -2.08 -3.71 10.82
CA SER A 419 -0.97 -4.65 10.90
C SER A 419 -0.41 -4.64 12.32
N ILE A 420 -0.65 -5.72 13.06
CA ILE A 420 -0.32 -5.83 14.48
C ILE A 420 0.92 -6.71 14.63
N THR A 421 1.90 -6.26 15.42
CA THR A 421 3.09 -7.06 15.75
C THR A 421 3.26 -7.16 17.25
N ILE A 422 3.39 -8.41 17.73
CA ILE A 422 3.63 -8.71 19.14
C ILE A 422 5.13 -8.91 19.32
N PRO A 423 5.83 -8.07 20.10
CA PRO A 423 7.27 -8.19 20.24
C PRO A 423 7.63 -9.42 21.09
N SER A 424 8.76 -10.03 20.80
CA SER A 424 9.35 -11.07 21.66
C SER A 424 9.48 -10.59 23.10
N ALA A 425 8.73 -11.22 24.01
CA ALA A 425 8.75 -10.89 25.42
C ALA A 425 8.47 -12.13 26.28
N GLU A 426 9.35 -12.40 27.26
CA GLU A 426 9.21 -13.56 28.16
C GLU A 426 7.87 -13.56 28.89
N ALA A 427 7.42 -12.39 29.33
CA ALA A 427 6.16 -12.22 30.04
C ALA A 427 4.93 -12.63 29.20
N LEU A 428 5.06 -12.76 27.88
CA LEU A 428 3.96 -13.05 26.95
C LEU A 428 3.91 -14.50 26.44
N LYS A 429 4.96 -15.31 26.61
CA LYS A 429 5.11 -16.64 25.98
C LYS A 429 3.97 -17.63 26.23
N GLU A 430 3.23 -17.48 27.32
CA GLU A 430 2.10 -18.34 27.69
C GLU A 430 0.80 -17.53 27.90
N GLN A 431 0.84 -16.23 27.58
CA GLN A 431 -0.30 -15.36 27.78
C GLN A 431 -1.32 -15.56 26.68
N LYS A 432 -2.59 -15.47 27.09
CA LYS A 432 -3.74 -15.36 26.21
C LYS A 432 -4.02 -13.87 26.07
N ILE A 433 -3.87 -13.35 24.86
CA ILE A 433 -4.01 -11.92 24.58
C ILE A 433 -5.36 -11.71 23.92
N VAL A 434 -6.23 -10.94 24.55
CA VAL A 434 -7.55 -10.61 24.00
C VAL A 434 -7.45 -9.27 23.31
N PHE A 435 -7.65 -9.25 22.00
CA PHE A 435 -7.76 -8.04 21.20
C PHE A 435 -9.22 -7.65 21.06
N LYS A 436 -9.46 -6.35 20.91
CA LYS A 436 -10.78 -5.77 20.72
C LYS A 436 -10.77 -4.84 19.52
N VAL A 437 -11.75 -5.01 18.64
CA VAL A 437 -11.98 -4.14 17.48
C VAL A 437 -13.27 -3.37 17.71
N SER A 438 -13.18 -2.05 17.72
CA SER A 438 -14.34 -1.17 17.83
C SER A 438 -14.41 -0.29 16.58
N ALA A 439 -15.62 -0.04 16.07
CA ALA A 439 -15.87 0.80 14.90
C ALA A 439 -16.89 1.91 15.23
N VAL A 440 -16.78 3.04 14.52
CA VAL A 440 -17.61 4.23 14.71
C VAL A 440 -18.16 4.73 13.37
N ASN A 441 -19.38 5.25 13.38
CA ASN A 441 -20.00 5.93 12.26
C ASN A 441 -19.50 7.38 12.13
N TYR A 442 -19.88 8.06 11.04
CA TYR A 442 -19.49 9.44 10.78
C TYR A 442 -20.02 10.44 11.83
N ASP A 443 -21.15 10.13 12.47
CA ASP A 443 -21.77 10.94 13.53
C ASP A 443 -21.23 10.63 14.94
N GLY A 444 -20.22 9.78 15.05
CA GLY A 444 -19.65 9.36 16.34
C GLY A 444 -20.44 8.27 17.06
N THR A 445 -21.54 7.76 16.51
CA THR A 445 -22.23 6.60 17.09
C THR A 445 -21.41 5.33 16.87
N LEU A 446 -21.41 4.42 17.85
CA LEU A 446 -20.67 3.17 17.76
C LEU A 446 -21.41 2.16 16.88
N VAL A 447 -20.68 1.50 15.99
CA VAL A 447 -21.22 0.40 15.17
C VAL A 447 -21.64 -0.78 16.05
N ASP A 448 -20.87 -1.03 17.09
CA ASP A 448 -21.09 -2.11 18.06
C ASP A 448 -20.91 -1.57 19.48
N PRO A 449 -21.75 -1.94 20.45
CA PRO A 449 -21.79 -1.33 21.78
C PRO A 449 -20.48 -1.43 22.57
N ASP A 450 -19.78 -2.56 22.49
CA ASP A 450 -18.52 -2.80 23.21
C ASP A 450 -17.34 -3.17 22.31
N GLY A 451 -17.59 -3.40 21.03
CA GLY A 451 -16.64 -3.88 20.04
C GLY A 451 -16.53 -5.40 20.05
N LYS A 452 -16.08 -5.98 18.95
CA LYS A 452 -15.95 -7.43 18.81
C LYS A 452 -14.54 -7.89 19.17
N THR A 453 -14.44 -8.93 19.99
CA THR A 453 -13.16 -9.42 20.52
C THR A 453 -12.66 -10.69 19.84
N PHE A 454 -11.35 -10.95 19.94
CA PHE A 454 -10.76 -12.24 19.59
C PHE A 454 -9.51 -12.52 20.44
N GLN A 455 -9.23 -13.80 20.67
CA GLN A 455 -8.15 -14.24 21.53
C GLN A 455 -7.01 -14.86 20.73
N VAL A 456 -5.82 -14.35 21.01
CA VAL A 456 -4.54 -14.80 20.44
C VAL A 456 -3.76 -15.59 21.48
N ILE A 457 -3.04 -16.62 20.99
CA ILE A 457 -2.02 -17.34 21.73
C ILE A 457 -0.70 -17.23 20.98
N ILE A 458 0.41 -17.16 21.72
CA ILE A 458 1.73 -17.02 21.11
C ILE A 458 2.32 -18.39 20.82
N ASP A 459 2.50 -18.65 19.55
CA ASP A 459 3.21 -19.81 19.06
C ASP A 459 4.72 -19.57 19.17
N THR A 460 5.35 -20.28 20.11
CA THR A 460 6.79 -20.23 20.34
C THR A 460 7.54 -21.36 19.64
N ALA A 461 6.84 -22.22 18.90
CA ALA A 461 7.50 -23.27 18.13
C ALA A 461 8.42 -22.66 17.08
N ALA A 462 9.70 -23.01 17.16
CA ALA A 462 10.64 -22.71 16.09
C ALA A 462 10.24 -23.51 14.83
N PRO A 463 10.43 -22.94 13.62
CA PRO A 463 10.41 -23.72 12.40
C PRO A 463 11.38 -24.89 12.51
N GLY A 464 10.88 -26.09 12.29
CA GLY A 464 11.64 -27.33 12.20
C GLY A 464 12.33 -27.48 10.85
N THR A 465 12.83 -28.68 10.56
CA THR A 465 13.54 -29.01 9.33
C THR A 465 12.56 -29.29 8.19
N THR A 466 12.78 -28.75 6.99
CA THR A 466 11.95 -29.07 5.82
C THR A 466 11.68 -30.57 5.67
N LEU A 467 10.41 -30.94 5.50
CA LEU A 467 9.99 -32.30 5.21
C LEU A 467 9.83 -32.50 3.70
N ASP A 468 10.78 -33.17 3.09
CA ASP A 468 10.70 -33.50 1.66
C ASP A 468 9.75 -34.68 1.44
N PHE A 469 8.70 -34.47 0.64
CA PHE A 469 7.83 -35.52 0.16
C PHE A 469 7.99 -35.70 -1.34
N VAL A 470 8.08 -36.96 -1.78
CA VAL A 470 8.06 -37.31 -3.21
C VAL A 470 6.66 -37.81 -3.54
N SER A 471 5.98 -37.13 -4.47
CA SER A 471 4.72 -37.61 -5.04
C SER A 471 5.02 -38.73 -6.03
N ASN A 472 4.28 -39.83 -5.94
CA ASN A 472 4.36 -40.91 -6.93
C ASN A 472 3.06 -40.88 -7.76
N ILE A 473 3.01 -39.96 -8.74
CA ILE A 473 1.85 -39.80 -9.63
C ILE A 473 2.00 -40.79 -10.77
N THR A 474 1.30 -41.92 -10.70
CA THR A 474 1.40 -42.99 -11.70
C THR A 474 0.38 -42.88 -12.84
N SER A 475 -0.73 -42.15 -12.65
CA SER A 475 -1.66 -41.75 -13.72
C SER A 475 -2.64 -40.66 -13.30
N ALA A 476 -3.07 -39.80 -14.23
CA ALA A 476 -4.10 -38.78 -14.00
C ALA A 476 -5.54 -39.35 -13.87
N ALA A 477 -5.73 -40.65 -14.10
CA ALA A 477 -7.05 -41.30 -14.22
C ALA A 477 -7.48 -42.06 -12.97
N ASP A 478 -6.66 -42.12 -11.92
CA ASP A 478 -6.96 -42.90 -10.73
C ASP A 478 -8.04 -42.24 -9.87
N ALA A 479 -9.25 -42.81 -9.91
CA ALA A 479 -10.37 -42.48 -9.02
C ALA A 479 -10.06 -42.70 -7.53
N ALA A 480 -8.92 -43.34 -7.22
CA ALA A 480 -8.45 -43.64 -5.86
C ALA A 480 -7.46 -42.60 -5.29
N GLY A 481 -6.99 -41.64 -6.10
CA GLY A 481 -5.96 -40.65 -5.71
C GLY A 481 -4.55 -41.25 -5.56
N PHE A 482 -3.52 -40.40 -5.52
CA PHE A 482 -2.13 -40.85 -5.30
C PHE A 482 -1.73 -40.82 -3.82
N SER A 483 -0.58 -41.44 -3.51
CA SER A 483 0.05 -41.40 -2.18
C SER A 483 1.48 -40.88 -2.27
N THR A 484 1.98 -40.26 -1.20
CA THR A 484 3.39 -39.86 -1.11
C THR A 484 4.27 -41.00 -0.61
N THR A 485 5.59 -40.82 -0.68
CA THR A 485 6.50 -41.63 0.14
C THR A 485 6.26 -41.38 1.64
N GLU A 486 6.54 -42.38 2.48
CA GLU A 486 6.53 -42.19 3.93
C GLU A 486 7.67 -41.25 4.34
N VAL A 487 7.35 -40.14 5.00
CA VAL A 487 8.35 -39.17 5.47
C VAL A 487 8.46 -39.25 6.98
N ALA A 488 9.69 -39.38 7.47
CA ALA A 488 9.98 -39.35 8.90
C ALA A 488 9.80 -37.94 9.45
N VAL A 489 9.05 -37.80 10.55
CA VAL A 489 8.87 -36.51 11.21
C VAL A 489 9.63 -36.55 12.53
N PRO A 490 10.80 -35.89 12.65
CA PRO A 490 11.68 -36.06 13.80
C PRO A 490 11.04 -35.78 15.17
N PHE A 491 10.05 -34.89 15.22
CA PHE A 491 9.31 -34.56 16.44
C PHE A 491 8.39 -35.71 16.89
N LEU A 492 7.88 -36.52 15.96
CA LEU A 492 7.02 -37.66 16.25
C LEU A 492 7.84 -38.86 16.75
N THR A 493 8.09 -38.86 18.05
CA THR A 493 8.72 -39.98 18.76
C THR A 493 7.72 -40.64 19.70
N SER A 494 8.04 -41.82 20.22
CA SER A 494 7.24 -42.46 21.27
C SER A 494 7.10 -41.60 22.54
N ALA A 495 7.96 -40.60 22.74
CA ALA A 495 7.88 -39.67 23.86
C ALA A 495 6.88 -38.52 23.63
N ASN A 496 6.75 -38.05 22.40
CA ASN A 496 6.01 -36.81 22.09
C ASN A 496 4.73 -37.04 21.26
N TYR A 497 4.53 -38.22 20.69
CA TYR A 497 3.35 -38.51 19.86
C TYR A 497 2.03 -38.25 20.60
N ASN A 498 1.95 -38.62 21.88
CA ASN A 498 0.76 -38.42 22.71
C ASN A 498 0.50 -36.96 23.10
N THR A 499 1.44 -36.03 22.85
CA THR A 499 1.22 -34.61 23.14
C THR A 499 0.50 -33.89 22.01
N ILE A 500 0.39 -34.52 20.84
CA ILE A 500 -0.23 -33.95 19.65
C ILE A 500 -1.72 -34.27 19.68
N SER A 501 -2.55 -33.24 19.53
CA SER A 501 -4.00 -33.38 19.44
C SER A 501 -4.53 -33.14 18.04
N SER A 502 -3.83 -32.34 17.24
CA SER A 502 -4.25 -31.95 15.89
C SER A 502 -3.04 -31.58 15.03
N TYR A 503 -3.26 -31.39 13.73
CA TYR A 503 -2.26 -30.90 12.79
C TYR A 503 -2.93 -29.96 11.78
N ASP A 504 -2.17 -28.99 11.27
CA ASP A 504 -2.53 -28.20 10.09
C ASP A 504 -1.56 -28.52 8.95
N LEU A 505 -2.09 -28.75 7.76
CA LEU A 505 -1.30 -28.91 6.54
C LEU A 505 -1.76 -27.89 5.52
N SER A 506 -0.82 -27.12 4.96
CA SER A 506 -1.07 -26.22 3.84
C SER A 506 -0.13 -26.55 2.69
N ILE A 507 -0.67 -26.92 1.53
CA ILE A 507 0.10 -27.12 0.30
C ILE A 507 -0.45 -26.14 -0.74
N PRO A 508 0.24 -25.04 -1.06
CA PRO A 508 -0.15 -24.15 -2.14
C PRO A 508 -0.08 -24.85 -3.50
N VAL A 509 -1.18 -24.81 -4.25
CA VAL A 509 -1.25 -25.21 -5.66
C VAL A 509 -1.74 -23.99 -6.45
N GLU A 510 -1.24 -23.76 -7.66
CA GLU A 510 -1.69 -22.63 -8.51
C GLU A 510 -3.24 -22.57 -8.55
N GLY A 511 -3.81 -21.52 -7.95
CA GLY A 511 -5.25 -21.26 -7.92
C GLY A 511 -6.04 -21.91 -6.77
N THR A 512 -5.42 -22.54 -5.75
CA THR A 512 -6.10 -22.92 -4.49
C THR A 512 -5.12 -23.34 -3.39
N THR A 513 -5.35 -22.89 -2.15
CA THR A 513 -4.71 -23.43 -0.95
C THR A 513 -5.56 -24.58 -0.41
N ILE A 514 -4.95 -25.74 -0.18
CA ILE A 514 -5.62 -26.84 0.50
C ILE A 514 -5.55 -26.56 2.01
N GLU A 515 -6.64 -26.09 2.61
CA GLU A 515 -6.78 -26.04 4.07
C GLU A 515 -7.69 -27.19 4.50
N PHE A 516 -7.14 -28.21 5.15
CA PHE A 516 -7.94 -29.23 5.82
C PHE A 516 -7.31 -29.55 7.18
N SER A 517 -8.07 -29.30 8.24
CA SER A 517 -7.93 -29.99 9.51
C SER A 517 -9.15 -30.90 9.70
N GLU A 518 -8.94 -31.99 10.42
CA GLU A 518 -9.93 -32.99 10.85
C GLU A 518 -10.09 -34.19 9.90
N ASP A 519 -9.66 -35.35 10.40
CA ASP A 519 -9.92 -36.63 9.79
C ASP A 519 -11.44 -36.80 9.54
N ILE A 520 -11.81 -37.00 8.26
CA ILE A 520 -13.04 -37.70 7.78
C ILE A 520 -14.34 -36.84 7.68
N VAL A 521 -14.65 -36.45 6.43
CA VAL A 521 -15.96 -36.44 5.70
C VAL A 521 -16.77 -35.12 5.48
N TRP A 522 -16.71 -34.70 4.21
CA TRP A 522 -17.71 -34.19 3.22
C TRP A 522 -18.37 -32.80 3.33
N ALA A 523 -17.94 -31.89 2.43
CA ALA A 523 -18.66 -31.35 1.23
C ALA A 523 -17.93 -30.08 0.73
N SER A 524 -17.82 -29.67 -0.54
CA SER A 524 -18.11 -30.23 -1.86
C SER A 524 -16.97 -29.76 -2.80
N GLY A 525 -16.36 -30.70 -3.55
CA GLY A 525 -15.34 -30.39 -4.59
C GLY A 525 -14.05 -31.22 -4.53
N PHE A 526 -13.72 -31.81 -3.38
CA PHE A 526 -12.63 -32.78 -3.19
C PHE A 526 -13.06 -33.85 -2.17
N THR A 527 -12.82 -35.13 -2.44
CA THR A 527 -13.10 -36.24 -1.50
C THR A 527 -11.80 -36.92 -1.06
N SER A 528 -11.49 -36.75 0.22
CA SER A 528 -10.46 -37.39 1.06
C SER A 528 -8.97 -37.12 0.76
N THR A 529 -8.36 -36.25 1.54
CA THR A 529 -6.99 -36.45 2.06
C THR A 529 -7.09 -37.19 3.39
N GLN A 530 -6.49 -38.37 3.52
CA GLN A 530 -6.26 -38.99 4.84
C GLN A 530 -4.77 -38.90 5.14
N ILE A 531 -4.40 -38.21 6.23
CA ILE A 531 -3.04 -38.29 6.77
C ILE A 531 -3.01 -39.51 7.69
N LYS A 532 -2.27 -40.54 7.31
CA LYS A 532 -2.02 -41.66 8.21
C LYS A 532 -0.71 -41.44 8.94
N ILE A 533 -0.79 -41.15 10.24
CA ILE A 533 0.38 -41.19 11.12
C ILE A 533 0.57 -42.64 11.57
N THR A 534 1.74 -43.20 11.27
CA THR A 534 2.08 -44.55 11.76
C THR A 534 2.63 -44.43 13.18
N GLU A 535 2.05 -45.19 14.12
CA GLU A 535 2.46 -45.15 15.53
C GLU A 535 3.97 -45.44 15.68
N PRO A 536 4.69 -44.66 16.49
CA PRO A 536 6.12 -44.85 16.69
C PRO A 536 6.35 -46.14 17.49
N THR A 537 7.31 -46.94 17.06
CA THR A 537 7.86 -48.04 17.87
C THR A 537 9.08 -47.53 18.62
N PRO A 538 9.55 -48.20 19.69
CA PRO A 538 10.75 -47.78 20.43
C PRO A 538 12.01 -47.60 19.56
N SER A 539 12.01 -48.13 18.33
CA SER A 539 13.14 -48.08 17.38
C SER A 539 12.96 -47.11 16.21
N ASN A 540 11.77 -46.54 15.97
CA ASN A 540 11.48 -45.71 14.79
C ASN A 540 10.66 -44.46 15.14
N VAL A 541 10.98 -43.33 14.49
CA VAL A 541 10.12 -42.14 14.47
C VAL A 541 8.83 -42.41 13.69
N SER A 542 7.72 -41.78 14.06
CA SER A 542 6.49 -41.89 13.28
C SER A 542 6.71 -41.31 11.89
N LYS A 543 6.03 -41.90 10.92
CA LYS A 543 6.05 -41.44 9.55
C LYS A 543 4.68 -40.93 9.15
N ILE A 544 4.69 -39.93 8.29
CA ILE A 544 3.48 -39.39 7.66
C ILE A 544 3.40 -39.92 6.24
N LEU A 545 2.18 -40.34 5.88
CA LEU A 545 1.81 -40.75 4.54
C LEU A 545 0.53 -40.02 4.13
N PHE A 546 0.60 -39.23 3.05
CA PHE A 546 -0.58 -38.61 2.46
C PHE A 546 -1.24 -39.60 1.50
N LYS A 547 -2.57 -39.80 1.62
CA LYS A 547 -3.36 -40.68 0.72
C LYS A 547 -4.57 -39.95 0.14
N GLY A 548 -4.94 -40.34 -1.09
CA GLY A 548 -6.20 -39.94 -1.71
C GLY A 548 -6.16 -38.59 -2.41
N ILE A 549 -4.97 -38.05 -2.69
CA ILE A 549 -4.87 -36.75 -3.37
C ILE A 549 -5.29 -36.95 -4.84
N LEU A 550 -6.37 -36.28 -5.25
CA LEU A 550 -6.88 -36.35 -6.62
C LEU A 550 -6.11 -35.36 -7.52
N PRO A 551 -5.47 -35.83 -8.60
CA PRO A 551 -4.50 -35.05 -9.38
C PRO A 551 -5.09 -33.99 -10.32
N LYS A 552 -6.38 -33.63 -10.23
CA LYS A 552 -7.03 -32.77 -11.26
C LYS A 552 -6.33 -31.41 -11.49
N ASN A 553 -5.60 -30.92 -10.48
CA ASN A 553 -4.85 -29.66 -10.51
C ASN A 553 -3.33 -29.83 -10.29
N LEU A 554 -2.81 -31.07 -10.25
CA LEU A 554 -1.39 -31.33 -10.01
C LEU A 554 -0.71 -31.73 -11.32
N LYS A 555 0.39 -31.05 -11.64
CA LYS A 555 1.23 -31.29 -12.80
C LYS A 555 2.21 -32.44 -12.47
N GLU A 556 2.40 -33.33 -13.43
CA GLU A 556 3.42 -34.38 -13.36
C GLU A 556 4.82 -33.75 -13.23
N ASP A 557 5.69 -34.39 -12.45
CA ASP A 557 7.08 -33.94 -12.19
C ASP A 557 7.26 -32.52 -11.63
N VAL A 558 6.19 -31.92 -11.06
CA VAL A 558 6.30 -30.64 -10.34
C VAL A 558 6.50 -30.88 -8.85
N PRO A 559 7.57 -30.32 -8.24
CA PRO A 559 7.72 -30.35 -6.80
C PRO A 559 6.68 -29.42 -6.16
N TYR A 560 5.93 -29.95 -5.20
CA TYR A 560 5.02 -29.17 -4.37
C TYR A 560 5.67 -29.00 -3.01
N THR A 561 5.67 -27.78 -2.48
CA THR A 561 6.13 -27.47 -1.12
C THR A 561 4.93 -27.07 -0.29
N GLY A 562 4.90 -27.46 0.98
CA GLY A 562 3.85 -27.07 1.91
C GLY A 562 4.39 -26.93 3.32
N THR A 563 3.52 -26.51 4.24
CA THR A 563 3.83 -26.35 5.66
C THR A 563 3.01 -27.36 6.46
N LEU A 564 3.66 -28.12 7.35
CA LEU A 564 2.98 -28.97 8.33
C LEU A 564 3.19 -28.41 9.74
N THR A 565 2.11 -28.15 10.46
CA THR A 565 2.15 -27.73 11.85
C THR A 565 1.52 -28.77 12.74
N LEU A 566 2.28 -29.36 13.67
CA LEU A 566 1.77 -30.28 14.69
C LEU A 566 1.34 -29.48 15.91
N ARG A 567 0.12 -29.69 16.40
CA ARG A 567 -0.47 -28.92 17.50
C ARG A 567 -0.77 -29.77 18.73
N GLY A 568 -0.55 -29.18 19.90
CA GLY A 568 -0.96 -29.75 21.18
C GLY A 568 -2.42 -29.43 21.52
N ALA A 569 -2.93 -30.01 22.62
CA ALA A 569 -4.33 -29.86 23.04
C ALA A 569 -4.78 -28.40 23.26
N ASN A 570 -3.84 -27.48 23.43
CA ASN A 570 -4.05 -26.03 23.56
C ASN A 570 -3.99 -25.27 22.22
N GLN A 571 -3.88 -25.97 21.09
CA GLN A 571 -3.70 -25.44 19.73
C GLN A 571 -2.36 -24.72 19.46
N LEU A 572 -1.42 -24.70 20.41
CA LEU A 572 -0.06 -24.22 20.14
C LEU A 572 0.68 -25.20 19.25
N ALA A 573 1.49 -24.71 18.30
CA ALA A 573 2.38 -25.61 17.59
C ALA A 573 3.40 -26.19 18.57
N LEU A 574 3.66 -27.47 18.37
CA LEU A 574 4.70 -28.23 19.02
C LEU A 574 5.90 -28.38 18.09
N ALA A 575 5.63 -28.45 16.78
CA ALA A 575 6.61 -28.41 15.72
C ALA A 575 5.97 -27.89 14.43
N ILE A 576 6.73 -27.12 13.66
CA ILE A 576 6.36 -26.63 12.33
C ILE A 576 7.40 -27.18 11.35
N TYR A 577 7.00 -27.58 10.15
CA TYR A 577 7.84 -28.30 9.19
C TYR A 577 7.67 -27.78 7.77
#